data_AF-A0A4U2MB20-F1
#
_entry.id   AF-A0A4U2MB20-F1
#
_cell.length_a   1.000
_cell.length_b   1.000
_cell.length_c   1.000
_cell.angle_alpha   90.00
_cell.angle_beta   90.00
_cell.angle_gamma   90.00
#
_symmetry.space_group_name_H-M   'P 1'
#
loop_
_entity.id
_entity.type
_entity.pdbx_description
1 polymer ?
#
loop_
_entity_poly.entity_id
_entity_poly.type
_entity_poly.pdbx_seq_one_letter_code
_entity_poly.pdbx_strand_id
1 'polypeptide(L)'
;KSKLVNPLSSKIYDKNGDLVYEYGKEKRTNVTYDQIPKLVENAFLATEDARFYEHSGVDFKGTARAVLVSLKGDYGSQGGSTITQQVIKNYFLSMEKTSKRKVQEIYLAYKLEQQYSKHEILEMYLNKINLGNRSYGIATAAQNYYGKELKDLTLPEVAMLAGLPKAPNNYDPTKTENIQRATERRDVVLKLMNRHGYITKAEMEEASKVKVTDGLKTATVQAMPYPAFMDAVVKEVEKELPDANIGSDSLEIYTTLDIDAQKAADRILDTNIINYPNDKFQGAFTFMDTKTGEVRAIGSGRGENKAVFKGHNMAIELDRAAGSTMKPIFDYGPA
;
A
#
# COMPACT_ATOMS: atom_id res chain seq x y z
N LYS A 1 -15.25 16.10 11.72
CA LYS A 1 -15.94 15.44 10.58
C LYS A 1 -15.14 15.53 9.28
N SER A 2 -14.55 16.68 8.89
CA SER A 2 -13.79 16.81 7.62
C SER A 2 -12.56 15.90 7.45
N LYS A 3 -11.85 15.55 8.54
CA LYS A 3 -10.70 14.62 8.50
C LYS A 3 -11.05 13.13 8.37
N LEU A 4 -12.34 12.78 8.37
CA LEU A 4 -12.82 11.40 8.19
C LEU A 4 -13.35 11.15 6.77
N VAL A 5 -13.18 12.13 5.87
CA VAL A 5 -13.51 11.97 4.46
C VAL A 5 -12.43 11.10 3.82
N ASN A 6 -12.86 10.06 3.11
CA ASN A 6 -11.95 9.16 2.41
C ASN A 6 -11.08 9.95 1.45
N PRO A 7 -9.76 9.88 1.58
CA PRO A 7 -8.92 10.73 0.77
C PRO A 7 -8.77 10.14 -0.64
N LEU A 8 -8.57 11.06 -1.57
CA LEU A 8 -8.55 10.87 -3.00
C LEU A 8 -7.13 10.50 -3.47
N SER A 9 -7.04 10.00 -4.70
CA SER A 9 -5.77 9.84 -5.42
C SER A 9 -5.04 11.18 -5.52
N SER A 10 -3.71 11.14 -5.42
CA SER A 10 -2.90 12.32 -5.73
C SER A 10 -2.77 12.48 -7.24
N LYS A 11 -2.69 13.71 -7.70
CA LYS A 11 -2.54 14.07 -9.11
C LYS A 11 -1.13 14.58 -9.35
N ILE A 12 -0.47 14.07 -10.39
CA ILE A 12 0.87 14.48 -10.80
C ILE A 12 0.75 15.21 -12.14
N TYR A 13 1.26 16.43 -12.19
CA TYR A 13 1.21 17.32 -13.35
C TYR A 13 2.61 17.58 -13.91
N ASP A 14 2.71 17.80 -15.22
CA ASP A 14 3.97 18.17 -15.88
C ASP A 14 4.30 19.67 -15.71
N LYS A 15 5.39 20.12 -16.36
CA LYS A 15 5.83 21.52 -16.32
C LYS A 15 4.82 22.52 -16.89
N ASN A 16 3.87 22.07 -17.71
CA ASN A 16 2.84 22.91 -18.31
C ASN A 16 1.55 22.92 -17.46
N GLY A 17 1.50 22.11 -16.41
CA GLY A 17 0.29 21.89 -15.59
C GLY A 17 -0.66 20.84 -16.16
N ASP A 18 -0.24 20.07 -17.17
CA ASP A 18 -1.06 19.01 -17.75
C ASP A 18 -1.01 17.76 -16.85
N LEU A 19 -2.17 17.12 -16.64
CA LEU A 19 -2.27 15.91 -15.81
C LEU A 19 -1.54 14.74 -16.49
N VAL A 20 -0.46 14.27 -15.86
CA VAL A 20 0.36 13.15 -16.36
C VAL A 20 -0.16 11.83 -15.82
N TYR A 21 -0.38 11.79 -14.51
CA TYR A 21 -0.74 10.55 -13.83
C TYR A 21 -1.51 10.84 -12.54
N GLU A 22 -2.54 10.04 -12.28
CA GLU A 22 -3.20 10.03 -10.98
C GLU A 22 -2.63 8.87 -10.16
N TYR A 23 -1.79 9.21 -9.19
CA TYR A 23 -1.16 8.25 -8.31
C TYR A 23 -2.11 7.85 -7.18
N GLY A 24 -2.31 6.54 -7.03
CA GLY A 24 -3.36 6.01 -6.17
C GLY A 24 -4.76 6.13 -6.78
N LYS A 25 -4.87 6.30 -8.11
CA LYS A 25 -6.10 6.16 -8.91
C LYS A 25 -6.60 4.72 -8.92
N GLU A 26 -6.93 4.24 -7.74
CA GLU A 26 -7.87 3.17 -7.59
C GLU A 26 -9.23 3.83 -7.62
N LYS A 27 -10.20 3.29 -8.39
CA LYS A 27 -11.60 3.68 -8.22
C LYS A 27 -12.01 3.23 -6.81
N ARG A 28 -11.69 4.04 -5.78
CA ARG A 28 -12.06 3.77 -4.40
C ARG A 28 -13.58 3.74 -4.36
N THR A 29 -14.11 2.53 -4.23
CA THR A 29 -15.53 2.31 -4.12
C THR A 29 -15.82 2.30 -2.63
N ASN A 30 -16.27 3.43 -2.10
CA ASN A 30 -16.72 3.45 -0.72
C ASN A 30 -18.04 2.68 -0.64
N VAL A 31 -18.18 1.85 0.39
CA VAL A 31 -19.41 1.15 0.70
C VAL A 31 -20.00 1.69 1.98
N THR A 32 -21.32 1.79 2.04
CA THR A 32 -22.04 2.00 3.30
C THR A 32 -22.10 0.69 4.08
N TYR A 33 -22.36 0.76 5.39
CA TYR A 33 -22.51 -0.42 6.24
C TYR A 33 -23.51 -1.43 5.66
N ASP A 34 -24.65 -0.96 5.15
CA ASP A 34 -25.71 -1.83 4.58
C ASP A 34 -25.28 -2.58 3.32
N GLN A 35 -24.21 -2.12 2.64
CA GLN A 35 -23.64 -2.79 1.48
C GLN A 35 -22.60 -3.85 1.84
N ILE A 36 -22.21 -3.96 3.11
CA ILE A 36 -21.23 -4.94 3.59
C ILE A 36 -21.95 -6.27 3.88
N PRO A 37 -21.66 -7.35 3.13
CA PRO A 37 -22.26 -8.65 3.40
C PRO A 37 -21.82 -9.19 4.76
N LYS A 38 -22.71 -9.93 5.43
CA LYS A 38 -22.43 -10.48 6.77
C LYS A 38 -21.21 -11.39 6.78
N LEU A 39 -20.94 -12.10 5.69
CA LEU A 39 -19.76 -12.93 5.51
C LEU A 39 -18.47 -12.10 5.61
N VAL A 40 -18.43 -10.93 4.98
CA VAL A 40 -17.29 -10.00 5.01
C VAL A 40 -17.10 -9.47 6.42
N GLU A 41 -18.17 -8.95 7.04
CA GLU A 41 -18.13 -8.48 8.42
C GLU A 41 -17.58 -9.57 9.35
N ASN A 42 -18.17 -10.77 9.34
CA ASN A 42 -17.78 -11.87 10.22
C ASN A 42 -16.31 -12.28 10.06
N ALA A 43 -15.78 -12.29 8.84
CA ALA A 43 -14.39 -12.65 8.58
C ALA A 43 -13.40 -11.63 9.17
N PHE A 44 -13.67 -10.34 8.99
CA PHE A 44 -12.84 -9.27 9.55
C PHE A 44 -12.96 -9.21 11.07
N LEU A 45 -14.17 -9.35 11.63
CA LEU A 45 -14.37 -9.42 13.08
C LEU A 45 -13.64 -10.63 13.68
N ALA A 46 -13.80 -11.83 13.12
CA ALA A 46 -13.13 -13.03 13.63
C ALA A 46 -11.60 -12.90 13.69
N THR A 47 -11.04 -12.17 12.73
CA THR A 47 -9.59 -12.06 12.55
C THR A 47 -8.98 -10.91 13.34
N GLU A 48 -9.61 -9.75 13.30
CA GLU A 48 -9.05 -8.50 13.81
C GLU A 48 -9.62 -8.12 15.17
N ASP A 49 -10.89 -8.40 15.44
CA ASP A 49 -11.57 -7.97 16.66
C ASP A 49 -12.86 -8.76 16.96
N ALA A 50 -12.71 -9.99 17.47
CA ALA A 50 -13.84 -10.92 17.59
C ALA A 50 -14.92 -10.48 18.58
N ARG A 51 -14.60 -9.50 19.43
CA ARG A 51 -15.52 -8.93 20.44
C ARG A 51 -15.78 -7.46 20.19
N PHE A 52 -15.62 -7.02 18.94
CA PHE A 52 -15.80 -5.63 18.52
C PHE A 52 -17.07 -4.99 19.10
N TYR A 53 -18.20 -5.70 19.08
CA TYR A 53 -19.47 -5.19 19.60
C TYR A 53 -19.60 -5.18 21.12
N GLU A 54 -18.69 -5.83 21.86
CA GLU A 54 -18.77 -5.99 23.32
C GLU A 54 -17.93 -4.96 24.10
N HIS A 55 -17.00 -4.24 23.45
CA HIS A 55 -16.10 -3.28 24.10
C HIS A 55 -16.27 -1.85 23.56
N SER A 56 -15.73 -0.86 24.27
CA SER A 56 -15.80 0.56 23.87
C SER A 56 -14.41 1.08 23.47
N GLY A 57 -13.97 0.74 22.26
CA GLY A 57 -12.70 1.21 21.69
C GLY A 57 -11.49 0.32 21.96
N VAL A 58 -11.31 -0.21 23.17
CA VAL A 58 -10.18 -1.11 23.49
C VAL A 58 -10.67 -2.38 24.17
N ASP A 59 -10.22 -3.53 23.69
CA ASP A 59 -10.54 -4.82 24.30
C ASP A 59 -9.52 -5.24 25.35
N PHE A 60 -9.59 -4.66 26.55
CA PHE A 60 -8.67 -5.00 27.65
C PHE A 60 -8.67 -6.49 28.01
N LYS A 61 -9.84 -7.13 27.99
CA LYS A 61 -9.95 -8.58 28.24
C LYS A 61 -9.26 -9.40 27.14
N GLY A 62 -9.30 -8.91 25.90
CA GLY A 62 -8.77 -9.59 24.72
C GLY A 62 -7.28 -9.41 24.64
N THR A 63 -6.79 -8.19 24.88
CA THR A 63 -5.38 -7.87 25.02
C THR A 63 -4.75 -8.70 26.15
N ALA A 64 -5.36 -8.77 27.33
CA ALA A 64 -4.84 -9.57 28.44
C ALA A 64 -4.78 -11.08 28.10
N ARG A 65 -5.83 -11.61 27.45
CA ARG A 65 -5.85 -13.00 26.97
C ARG A 65 -4.77 -13.26 25.93
N ALA A 66 -4.60 -12.36 24.95
CA ALA A 66 -3.61 -12.49 23.89
C ALA A 66 -2.17 -12.48 24.44
N VAL A 67 -1.89 -11.64 25.44
CA VAL A 67 -0.59 -11.62 26.14
C VAL A 67 -0.34 -12.96 26.84
N LEU A 68 -1.32 -13.48 27.58
CA LEU A 68 -1.20 -14.76 28.29
C LEU A 68 -1.01 -15.96 27.34
N VAL A 69 -1.67 -15.96 26.18
CA VAL A 69 -1.52 -17.01 25.16
C VAL A 69 -0.16 -16.92 24.46
N SER A 70 0.30 -15.70 24.15
CA SER A 70 1.61 -15.46 23.53
C SER A 70 2.77 -15.94 24.41
N LEU A 71 2.66 -15.75 25.73
CA LEU A 71 3.64 -16.24 26.72
C LEU A 71 3.68 -17.78 26.84
N LYS A 72 2.62 -18.48 26.43
CA LYS A 72 2.53 -19.95 26.45
C LYS A 72 3.03 -20.60 25.15
N GLY A 73 3.60 -19.83 24.22
CA GLY A 73 4.23 -20.35 23.00
C GLY A 73 3.28 -20.62 21.84
N ASP A 74 1.98 -20.34 21.98
CA ASP A 74 1.03 -20.41 20.87
C ASP A 74 1.05 -19.06 20.12
N TYR A 75 1.90 -18.97 19.10
CA TYR A 75 2.09 -17.78 18.24
C TYR A 75 0.91 -17.55 17.27
N GLY A 76 -0.31 -17.88 17.71
CA GLY A 76 -1.57 -17.74 16.98
C GLY A 76 -2.01 -16.28 16.78
N SER A 77 -1.21 -15.48 16.08
CA SER A 77 -1.58 -14.33 15.24
C SER A 77 -2.53 -13.24 15.75
N GLN A 78 -2.79 -13.09 17.04
CA GLN A 78 -3.62 -11.99 17.55
C GLN A 78 -2.82 -10.69 17.61
N GLY A 79 -3.07 -9.78 16.66
CA GLY A 79 -2.70 -8.38 16.82
C GLY A 79 -3.50 -7.82 17.99
N GLY A 80 -2.83 -7.32 19.04
CA GLY A 80 -3.52 -6.88 20.26
C GLY A 80 -4.30 -5.56 20.13
N SER A 81 -4.55 -5.05 18.93
CA SER A 81 -5.24 -3.77 18.69
C SER A 81 -6.61 -3.99 18.06
N THR A 82 -7.63 -3.29 18.55
CA THR A 82 -9.02 -3.36 18.08
C THR A 82 -9.22 -2.70 16.72
N ILE A 83 -10.36 -2.94 16.08
CA ILE A 83 -10.72 -2.24 14.83
C ILE A 83 -10.75 -0.73 15.03
N THR A 84 -11.33 -0.24 16.14
CA THR A 84 -11.39 1.19 16.47
C THR A 84 -10.00 1.82 16.59
N GLN A 85 -9.07 1.11 17.24
CA GLN A 85 -7.67 1.51 17.33
C GLN A 85 -7.01 1.58 15.96
N GLN A 86 -7.32 0.62 15.08
CA GLN A 86 -6.82 0.63 13.71
C GLN A 86 -7.40 1.77 12.87
N VAL A 87 -8.66 2.15 13.05
CA VAL A 87 -9.25 3.35 12.41
C VAL A 87 -8.47 4.60 12.83
N ILE A 88 -8.25 4.81 14.12
CA ILE A 88 -7.48 5.97 14.60
C ILE A 88 -6.08 6.01 13.99
N LYS A 89 -5.39 4.87 13.98
CA LYS A 89 -4.05 4.75 13.37
C LYS A 89 -4.08 5.09 11.88
N ASN A 90 -5.11 4.70 11.15
CA ASN A 90 -5.21 4.91 9.70
C ASN A 90 -5.65 6.33 9.31
N TYR A 91 -6.23 7.13 10.23
CA TYR A 91 -6.77 8.47 9.93
C TYR A 91 -6.05 9.63 10.61
N PHE A 92 -5.41 9.43 11.77
CA PHE A 92 -5.00 10.56 12.61
C PHE A 92 -3.55 10.56 13.09
N LEU A 93 -2.86 9.42 13.10
CA LEU A 93 -1.55 9.29 13.73
C LEU A 93 -0.48 8.87 12.73
N SER A 94 0.70 9.46 12.84
CA SER A 94 1.88 9.05 12.06
C SER A 94 2.27 7.59 12.35
N MET A 95 3.04 6.98 11.44
CA MET A 95 3.41 5.57 11.50
C MET A 95 4.41 5.22 12.62
N GLU A 96 4.99 6.21 13.31
CA GLU A 96 6.01 6.00 14.34
C GLU A 96 5.52 5.18 15.55
N LYS A 97 6.20 4.08 15.88
CA LYS A 97 5.80 3.20 16.99
C LYS A 97 6.37 3.64 18.35
N THR A 98 5.86 4.74 18.91
CA THR A 98 6.22 5.18 20.28
C THR A 98 5.17 4.82 21.33
N SER A 99 5.59 4.59 22.58
CA SER A 99 4.68 4.31 23.70
C SER A 99 3.72 5.48 23.97
N LYS A 100 4.18 6.72 23.77
CA LYS A 100 3.36 7.94 23.86
C LYS A 100 2.23 7.92 22.82
N ARG A 101 2.52 7.52 21.59
CA ARG A 101 1.50 7.38 20.54
C ARG A 101 0.48 6.29 20.89
N LYS A 102 0.90 5.16 21.47
CA LYS A 102 -0.05 4.09 21.83
C LYS A 102 -1.05 4.53 22.89
N VAL A 103 -0.65 5.37 23.84
CA VAL A 103 -1.57 5.97 24.83
C VAL A 103 -2.56 6.94 24.16
N GLN A 104 -2.08 7.75 23.21
CA GLN A 104 -2.96 8.63 22.42
C GLN A 104 -3.97 7.84 21.59
N GLU A 105 -3.54 6.73 20.99
CA GLU A 105 -4.41 5.82 20.21
C GLU A 105 -5.55 5.26 21.07
N ILE A 106 -5.26 4.82 22.31
CA ILE A 106 -6.27 4.34 23.27
C ILE A 106 -7.28 5.44 23.60
N TYR A 107 -6.79 6.64 23.93
CA TYR A 107 -7.65 7.78 24.28
C TYR A 107 -8.55 8.21 23.11
N LEU A 108 -7.98 8.30 21.91
CA LEU A 108 -8.70 8.68 20.70
C LEU A 108 -9.69 7.59 20.27
N ALA A 109 -9.37 6.30 20.44
CA ALA A 109 -10.28 5.21 20.15
C ALA A 109 -11.52 5.28 21.06
N TYR A 110 -11.34 5.55 22.36
CA TYR A 110 -12.46 5.77 23.27
C TYR A 110 -13.31 6.97 22.86
N LYS A 111 -12.70 8.10 22.48
CA LYS A 111 -13.44 9.27 21.98
C LYS A 111 -14.19 9.01 20.68
N LEU A 112 -13.62 8.21 19.78
CA LEU A 112 -14.28 7.86 18.52
C LEU A 112 -15.58 7.09 18.77
N GLU A 113 -15.56 6.14 19.70
CA GLU A 113 -16.72 5.32 20.09
C GLU A 113 -17.80 6.09 20.83
N GLN A 114 -17.49 7.26 21.40
CA GLN A 114 -18.51 8.16 21.93
C GLN A 114 -19.21 8.98 20.85
N GLN A 115 -18.62 9.10 19.66
CA GLN A 115 -19.11 9.95 18.57
C GLN A 115 -19.74 9.18 17.41
N TYR A 116 -19.33 7.92 17.22
CA TYR A 116 -19.77 7.07 16.12
C TYR A 116 -20.21 5.71 16.65
N SER A 117 -21.24 5.16 16.03
CA SER A 117 -21.71 3.80 16.28
C SER A 117 -20.69 2.76 15.81
N LYS A 118 -20.82 1.52 16.31
CA LYS A 118 -19.99 0.39 15.88
C LYS A 118 -20.06 0.14 14.37
N HIS A 119 -21.23 0.28 13.78
CA HIS A 119 -21.42 0.11 12.33
C HIS A 119 -20.67 1.18 11.54
N GLU A 120 -20.75 2.45 11.95
CA GLU A 120 -19.99 3.54 11.31
C GLU A 120 -18.48 3.33 11.45
N ILE A 121 -18.00 2.87 12.61
CA ILE A 121 -16.57 2.60 12.82
C ILE A 121 -16.09 1.44 11.94
N LEU A 122 -16.89 0.38 11.83
CA LEU A 122 -16.57 -0.76 10.96
C LEU A 122 -16.59 -0.36 9.47
N GLU A 123 -17.55 0.48 9.07
CA GLU A 123 -17.60 1.08 7.72
C GLU A 123 -16.33 1.90 7.45
N MET A 124 -15.94 2.79 8.36
CA MET A 124 -14.71 3.59 8.24
C MET A 124 -13.47 2.71 8.12
N TYR A 125 -13.41 1.62 8.90
CA TYR A 125 -12.32 0.65 8.86
C TYR A 125 -12.24 -0.04 7.50
N LEU A 126 -13.35 -0.65 7.05
CA LEU A 126 -13.40 -1.43 5.83
C LEU A 126 -13.24 -0.59 4.55
N ASN A 127 -13.58 0.70 4.58
CA ASN A 127 -13.31 1.61 3.46
C ASN A 127 -11.87 2.11 3.40
N LYS A 128 -11.13 2.07 4.52
CA LYS A 128 -9.80 2.70 4.61
C LYS A 128 -8.65 1.70 4.64
N ILE A 129 -8.90 0.49 5.09
CA ILE A 129 -7.82 -0.48 5.33
C ILE A 129 -6.99 -0.78 4.08
N ASN A 130 -5.67 -0.81 4.22
CA ASN A 130 -4.77 -1.24 3.17
C ASN A 130 -4.78 -2.77 3.08
N LEU A 131 -5.19 -3.29 1.92
CA LEU A 131 -5.26 -4.72 1.63
C LEU A 131 -4.23 -5.15 0.58
N GLY A 132 -3.25 -4.31 0.21
CA GLY A 132 -2.23 -4.69 -0.76
C GLY A 132 -2.78 -4.68 -2.18
N ASN A 133 -1.96 -5.06 -3.18
CA ASN A 133 -2.30 -4.93 -4.60
C ASN A 133 -2.98 -3.57 -4.92
N ARG A 134 -2.39 -2.49 -4.39
CA ARG A 134 -2.87 -1.09 -4.47
C ARG A 134 -4.25 -0.81 -3.86
N SER A 135 -4.88 -1.81 -3.26
CA SER A 135 -6.24 -1.78 -2.72
C SER A 135 -6.30 -1.12 -1.35
N TYR A 136 -6.93 0.04 -1.30
CA TYR A 136 -7.41 0.65 -0.06
C TYR A 136 -8.93 0.53 -0.01
N GLY A 137 -9.40 -0.15 1.03
CA GLY A 137 -10.80 -0.50 1.22
C GLY A 137 -11.18 -1.84 0.60
N ILE A 138 -12.17 -2.51 1.21
CA ILE A 138 -12.56 -3.88 0.91
C ILE A 138 -13.23 -4.02 -0.47
N ALA A 139 -14.05 -3.06 -0.87
CA ALA A 139 -14.71 -3.11 -2.18
C ALA A 139 -13.70 -2.92 -3.32
N THR A 140 -12.73 -2.03 -3.14
CA THR A 140 -11.61 -1.88 -4.07
C THR A 140 -10.80 -3.17 -4.16
N ALA A 141 -10.50 -3.81 -3.03
CA ALA A 141 -9.79 -5.08 -3.00
C ALA A 141 -10.56 -6.20 -3.70
N ALA A 142 -11.87 -6.30 -3.51
CA ALA A 142 -12.71 -7.26 -4.21
C ALA A 142 -12.63 -7.11 -5.74
N GLN A 143 -12.60 -5.87 -6.23
CA GLN A 143 -12.46 -5.57 -7.65
C GLN A 143 -11.05 -5.85 -8.18
N ASN A 144 -10.01 -5.48 -7.44
CA ASN A 144 -8.63 -5.65 -7.87
C ASN A 144 -8.16 -7.10 -7.84
N TYR A 145 -8.50 -7.83 -6.77
CA TYR A 145 -8.12 -9.23 -6.62
C TYR A 145 -9.02 -10.13 -7.46
N TYR A 146 -10.34 -9.92 -7.49
CA TYR A 146 -11.29 -10.87 -8.07
C TYR A 146 -12.19 -10.28 -9.16
N GLY A 147 -12.27 -8.96 -9.30
CA GLY A 147 -13.20 -8.31 -10.23
C GLY A 147 -14.66 -8.44 -9.82
N LYS A 148 -14.94 -8.60 -8.53
CA LYS A 148 -16.27 -8.90 -7.97
C LYS A 148 -16.77 -7.77 -7.09
N GLU A 149 -18.09 -7.65 -6.99
CA GLU A 149 -18.72 -6.87 -5.90
C GLU A 149 -18.63 -7.66 -4.58
N LEU A 150 -18.76 -6.98 -3.45
CA LEU A 150 -18.64 -7.62 -2.13
C LEU A 150 -19.62 -8.78 -1.95
N LYS A 151 -20.86 -8.62 -2.43
CA LYS A 151 -21.93 -9.62 -2.31
C LYS A 151 -21.63 -10.92 -3.09
N ASP A 152 -20.75 -10.86 -4.08
CA ASP A 152 -20.40 -11.98 -4.96
C ASP A 152 -19.11 -12.71 -4.50
N LEU A 153 -18.48 -12.24 -3.42
CA LEU A 153 -17.30 -12.87 -2.85
C LEU A 153 -17.69 -14.18 -2.13
N THR A 154 -16.88 -15.21 -2.37
CA THR A 154 -17.02 -16.51 -1.70
C THR A 154 -16.26 -16.54 -0.37
N LEU A 155 -16.58 -17.48 0.51
CA LEU A 155 -15.88 -17.68 1.79
C LEU A 155 -14.34 -17.72 1.68
N PRO A 156 -13.72 -18.53 0.78
CA PRO A 156 -12.25 -18.55 0.66
C PRO A 156 -11.67 -17.21 0.19
N GLU A 157 -12.36 -16.47 -0.68
CA GLU A 157 -11.94 -15.14 -1.15
C GLU A 157 -12.02 -14.09 -0.04
N VAL A 158 -13.13 -14.07 0.71
CA VAL A 158 -13.31 -13.20 1.88
C VAL A 158 -12.25 -13.50 2.95
N ALA A 159 -12.01 -14.78 3.24
CA ALA A 159 -11.00 -15.19 4.21
C ALA A 159 -9.57 -14.81 3.77
N MET A 160 -9.29 -14.83 2.46
CA MET A 160 -8.02 -14.35 1.91
C MET A 160 -7.89 -12.85 2.17
N LEU A 161 -8.88 -12.05 1.76
CA LEU A 161 -8.87 -10.59 1.95
C LEU A 161 -8.78 -10.18 3.43
N ALA A 162 -9.51 -10.84 4.32
CA ALA A 162 -9.45 -10.60 5.76
C ALA A 162 -8.09 -10.98 6.40
N GLY A 163 -7.27 -11.78 5.70
CA GLY A 163 -5.93 -12.15 6.13
C GLY A 163 -4.86 -11.09 5.85
N LEU A 164 -5.09 -10.24 4.83
CA LEU A 164 -4.14 -9.25 4.32
C LEU A 164 -3.76 -8.12 5.30
N PRO A 165 -4.67 -7.55 6.12
CA PRO A 165 -4.38 -6.45 7.05
C PRO A 165 -3.08 -6.55 7.83
N LYS A 166 -2.73 -7.76 8.27
CA LYS A 166 -1.56 -8.03 9.10
C LYS A 166 -0.24 -7.67 8.41
N ALA A 167 -0.11 -7.98 7.13
CA ALA A 167 1.07 -7.67 6.32
C ALA A 167 0.70 -7.71 4.82
N PRO A 168 0.05 -6.66 4.29
CA PRO A 168 -0.60 -6.74 2.98
C PRO A 168 0.35 -7.16 1.86
N ASN A 169 1.58 -6.63 1.83
CA ASN A 169 2.58 -6.96 0.82
C ASN A 169 3.16 -8.38 0.93
N ASN A 170 3.18 -8.97 2.13
CA ASN A 170 3.78 -10.28 2.40
C ASN A 170 2.78 -11.43 2.25
N TYR A 171 1.48 -11.12 2.31
CA TYR A 171 0.39 -12.08 2.15
C TYR A 171 -0.37 -11.90 0.83
N ASP A 172 0.11 -11.03 -0.05
CA ASP A 172 -0.48 -10.78 -1.37
C ASP A 172 -0.30 -12.00 -2.31
N PRO A 173 -1.37 -12.77 -2.62
CA PRO A 173 -1.27 -14.00 -3.43
C PRO A 173 -1.04 -13.73 -4.93
N THR A 174 -1.08 -12.48 -5.39
CA THR A 174 -0.73 -12.12 -6.78
C THR A 174 0.76 -12.27 -7.08
N LYS A 175 1.58 -12.35 -6.04
CA LYS A 175 3.02 -12.56 -6.12
C LYS A 175 3.33 -14.04 -5.87
N THR A 176 4.01 -14.68 -6.83
CA THR A 176 4.27 -16.12 -6.78
C THR A 176 5.01 -16.54 -5.49
N GLU A 177 5.96 -15.73 -5.02
CA GLU A 177 6.73 -15.96 -3.80
C GLU A 177 5.90 -15.88 -2.50
N ASN A 178 4.67 -15.35 -2.56
CA ASN A 178 3.81 -15.17 -1.41
C ASN A 178 2.71 -16.23 -1.29
N ILE A 179 2.46 -17.03 -2.32
CA ILE A 179 1.30 -17.95 -2.39
C ILE A 179 1.20 -18.84 -1.14
N GLN A 180 2.31 -19.43 -0.69
CA GLN A 180 2.33 -20.28 0.51
C GLN A 180 1.94 -19.49 1.77
N ARG A 181 2.53 -18.32 1.98
CA ARG A 181 2.25 -17.46 3.14
C ARG A 181 0.80 -16.96 3.13
N ALA A 182 0.27 -16.63 1.96
CA ALA A 182 -1.12 -16.22 1.77
C ALA A 182 -2.09 -17.35 2.11
N THR A 183 -1.78 -18.58 1.67
CA THR A 183 -2.56 -19.80 1.95
C THR A 183 -2.65 -20.06 3.45
N GLU A 184 -1.50 -20.10 4.12
CA GLU A 184 -1.43 -20.30 5.57
C GLU A 184 -2.20 -19.20 6.32
N ARG A 185 -2.09 -17.95 5.87
CA ARG A 185 -2.78 -16.82 6.51
C ARG A 185 -4.30 -16.91 6.34
N ARG A 186 -4.79 -17.22 5.14
CA ARG A 186 -6.23 -17.45 4.90
C ARG A 186 -6.75 -18.60 5.76
N ASP A 187 -6.00 -19.70 5.89
CA ASP A 187 -6.44 -20.84 6.71
C ASP A 187 -6.52 -20.49 8.20
N VAL A 188 -5.66 -19.60 8.67
CA VAL A 188 -5.80 -19.02 10.02
C VAL A 188 -7.12 -18.25 10.13
N VAL A 189 -7.48 -17.42 9.15
CA VAL A 189 -8.78 -16.71 9.15
C VAL A 189 -9.96 -17.69 9.19
N LEU A 190 -9.96 -18.72 8.36
CA LEU A 190 -11.00 -19.74 8.34
C LEU A 190 -11.15 -20.44 9.71
N LYS A 191 -10.02 -20.80 10.35
CA LYS A 191 -10.02 -21.37 11.71
C LYS A 191 -10.59 -20.40 12.74
N LEU A 192 -10.28 -19.11 12.64
CA LEU A 192 -10.81 -18.08 13.52
C LEU A 192 -12.33 -17.92 13.33
N MET A 193 -12.80 -17.91 12.09
CA MET A 193 -14.23 -17.83 11.78
C MET A 193 -15.00 -19.03 12.34
N ASN A 194 -14.47 -20.24 12.20
CA ASN A 194 -15.06 -21.46 12.79
C ASN A 194 -15.06 -21.38 14.32
N ARG A 195 -13.91 -21.03 14.93
CA ARG A 195 -13.78 -20.91 16.39
C ARG A 195 -14.80 -19.93 17.00
N HIS A 196 -15.14 -18.87 16.27
CA HIS A 196 -16.12 -17.86 16.69
C HIS A 196 -17.55 -18.18 16.25
N GLY A 197 -17.78 -19.35 15.63
CA GLY A 197 -19.12 -19.84 15.26
C GLY A 197 -19.72 -19.20 14.02
N TYR A 198 -18.92 -18.48 13.22
CA TYR A 198 -19.41 -17.83 11.99
C TYR A 198 -19.53 -18.78 10.80
N ILE A 199 -18.79 -19.89 10.82
CA ILE A 199 -18.85 -20.97 9.83
C ILE A 199 -18.77 -22.32 10.54
N THR A 200 -19.30 -23.35 9.90
CA THR A 200 -19.17 -24.74 10.34
C THR A 200 -17.78 -25.30 10.03
N LYS A 201 -17.43 -26.42 10.67
CA LYS A 201 -16.21 -27.16 10.38
C LYS A 201 -16.15 -27.67 8.92
N ALA A 202 -17.29 -28.10 8.37
CA ALA A 202 -17.37 -28.56 6.99
C ALA A 202 -17.09 -27.42 5.99
N GLU A 203 -17.68 -26.23 6.20
CA GLU A 203 -17.43 -25.05 5.35
C GLU A 203 -15.96 -24.60 5.44
N MET A 204 -15.37 -24.63 6.64
CA MET A 204 -13.96 -24.32 6.86
C MET A 204 -13.06 -25.26 6.07
N GLU A 205 -13.27 -26.58 6.19
CA GLU A 205 -12.48 -27.61 5.52
C GLU A 205 -12.62 -27.53 3.99
N GLU A 206 -13.82 -27.24 3.49
CA GLU A 206 -14.04 -27.10 2.05
C GLU A 206 -13.39 -25.83 1.49
N ALA A 207 -13.53 -24.69 2.19
CA ALA A 207 -12.91 -23.44 1.79
C ALA A 207 -11.37 -23.50 1.79
N SER A 208 -10.76 -24.26 2.71
CA SER A 208 -9.30 -24.43 2.75
C SER A 208 -8.73 -25.22 1.56
N LYS A 209 -9.54 -26.02 0.86
CA LYS A 209 -9.09 -26.77 -0.33
C LYS A 209 -8.94 -25.91 -1.58
N VAL A 210 -9.67 -24.79 -1.65
CA VAL A 210 -9.59 -23.83 -2.76
C VAL A 210 -8.20 -23.19 -2.75
N LYS A 211 -7.54 -23.04 -3.91
CA LYS A 211 -6.22 -22.38 -3.92
C LYS A 211 -6.41 -20.88 -3.77
N VAL A 212 -5.52 -20.19 -3.04
CA VAL A 212 -5.59 -18.72 -2.90
C VAL A 212 -5.44 -17.96 -4.21
N THR A 213 -4.93 -18.62 -5.26
CA THR A 213 -4.80 -18.09 -6.61
C THR A 213 -6.05 -18.25 -7.46
N ASP A 214 -7.01 -19.06 -7.02
CA ASP A 214 -8.22 -19.32 -7.79
C ASP A 214 -9.08 -18.07 -7.85
N GLY A 215 -9.56 -17.72 -9.04
CA GLY A 215 -10.37 -16.51 -9.27
C GLY A 215 -9.58 -15.20 -9.27
N LEU A 216 -8.27 -15.21 -9.00
CA LEU A 216 -7.47 -13.99 -9.05
C LEU A 216 -7.43 -13.42 -10.47
N LYS A 217 -7.65 -12.11 -10.57
CA LYS A 217 -7.38 -11.36 -11.80
C LYS A 217 -5.89 -11.26 -12.02
N THR A 218 -5.49 -11.45 -13.27
CA THR A 218 -4.19 -10.99 -13.74
C THR A 218 -4.16 -9.47 -13.69
N ALA A 219 -3.15 -8.92 -13.00
CA ALA A 219 -3.02 -7.49 -12.80
C ALA A 219 -2.88 -6.79 -14.17
N THR A 220 -3.93 -6.09 -14.61
CA THR A 220 -3.84 -5.11 -15.69
C THR A 220 -3.38 -3.80 -15.07
N VAL A 221 -2.10 -3.73 -14.75
CA VAL A 221 -1.49 -2.50 -14.26
C VAL A 221 -1.51 -1.52 -15.43
N GLN A 222 -2.26 -0.42 -15.31
CA GLN A 222 -1.97 0.74 -16.12
C GLN A 222 -0.55 1.17 -15.74
N ALA A 223 0.40 0.94 -16.65
CA ALA A 223 1.80 1.22 -16.41
C ALA A 223 1.94 2.69 -16.08
N MET A 224 2.62 2.97 -14.96
CA MET A 224 2.96 4.35 -14.62
C MET A 224 3.85 4.90 -15.75
N PRO A 225 3.46 6.01 -16.38
CA PRO A 225 4.29 6.62 -17.40
C PRO A 225 5.57 7.17 -16.77
N TYR A 226 6.69 7.11 -17.50
CA TYR A 226 7.97 7.72 -17.10
C TYR A 226 8.48 7.27 -15.72
N PRO A 227 8.64 5.95 -15.48
CA PRO A 227 8.90 5.40 -14.14
C PRO A 227 10.15 5.95 -13.47
N ALA A 228 11.21 6.26 -14.23
CA ALA A 228 12.45 6.82 -13.67
C ALA A 228 12.26 8.23 -13.08
N PHE A 229 11.49 9.08 -13.78
CA PHE A 229 11.18 10.43 -13.32
C PHE A 229 10.16 10.38 -12.17
N MET A 230 9.11 9.57 -12.31
CA MET A 230 8.08 9.43 -11.27
C MET A 230 8.65 8.87 -9.97
N ASP A 231 9.61 7.94 -10.04
CA ASP A 231 10.31 7.45 -8.85
C ASP A 231 11.07 8.57 -8.12
N ALA A 232 11.75 9.44 -8.86
CA ALA A 232 12.44 10.60 -8.27
C ALA A 232 11.45 11.57 -7.61
N VAL A 233 10.34 11.91 -8.28
CA VAL A 233 9.28 12.76 -7.72
C VAL A 233 8.73 12.18 -6.42
N VAL A 234 8.42 10.88 -6.40
CA VAL A 234 7.86 10.25 -5.21
C VAL A 234 8.87 10.18 -4.06
N LYS A 235 10.14 9.86 -4.34
CA LYS A 235 11.21 9.88 -3.32
C LYS A 235 11.43 11.28 -2.76
N GLU A 236 11.35 12.31 -3.58
CA GLU A 236 11.45 13.71 -3.13
C GLU A 236 10.27 14.12 -2.26
N VAL A 237 9.03 13.83 -2.68
CA VAL A 237 7.83 14.11 -1.87
C VAL A 237 7.87 13.37 -0.54
N GLU A 238 8.22 12.07 -0.52
CA GLU A 238 8.33 11.28 0.71
C GLU A 238 9.42 11.80 1.66
N LYS A 239 10.49 12.38 1.12
CA LYS A 239 11.57 12.99 1.91
C LYS A 239 11.18 14.34 2.49
N GLU A 240 10.60 15.22 1.69
CA GLU A 240 10.27 16.60 2.10
C GLU A 240 8.94 16.67 2.88
N LEU A 241 8.02 15.72 2.65
CA LEU A 241 6.74 15.58 3.35
C LEU A 241 6.60 14.18 3.99
N PRO A 242 7.40 13.85 5.02
CA PRO A 242 7.43 12.50 5.61
C PRO A 242 6.12 12.06 6.27
N ASP A 243 5.29 13.02 6.68
CA ASP A 243 3.97 12.76 7.26
C ASP A 243 2.85 12.62 6.22
N ALA A 244 3.11 12.99 4.95
CA ALA A 244 2.14 12.90 3.88
C ALA A 244 2.20 11.54 3.18
N ASN A 245 1.04 10.92 2.98
CA ASN A 245 0.91 9.73 2.16
C ASN A 245 0.49 10.12 0.74
N ILE A 246 1.46 10.14 -0.17
CA ILE A 246 1.23 10.43 -1.59
C ILE A 246 0.18 9.53 -2.26
N GLY A 247 -0.04 8.30 -1.78
CA GLY A 247 -1.08 7.42 -2.31
C GLY A 247 -2.48 7.67 -1.74
N SER A 248 -2.61 8.51 -0.72
CA SER A 248 -3.85 8.65 0.03
C SER A 248 -4.11 10.00 0.65
N ASP A 249 -3.43 11.08 0.28
CA ASP A 249 -3.64 12.40 0.90
C ASP A 249 -4.18 13.45 -0.08
N SER A 250 -4.61 13.02 -1.28
CA SER A 250 -5.20 13.90 -2.32
C SER A 250 -4.27 15.04 -2.74
N LEU A 251 -2.97 14.78 -2.83
CA LEU A 251 -1.98 15.81 -3.16
C LEU A 251 -2.12 16.23 -4.63
N GLU A 252 -1.88 17.51 -4.90
CA GLU A 252 -1.61 18.00 -6.26
C GLU A 252 -0.12 18.29 -6.38
N ILE A 253 0.57 17.49 -7.19
CA ILE A 253 2.03 17.49 -7.32
C ILE A 253 2.36 18.05 -8.69
N TYR A 254 2.82 19.30 -8.71
CA TYR A 254 3.29 19.96 -9.92
C TYR A 254 4.80 19.72 -10.07
N THR A 255 5.20 19.16 -11.22
CA THR A 255 6.58 18.74 -11.45
C THR A 255 7.23 19.55 -12.56
N THR A 256 8.53 19.41 -12.70
CA THR A 256 9.32 20.03 -13.78
C THR A 256 9.42 19.14 -15.02
N LEU A 257 8.69 18.00 -15.04
CA LEU A 257 8.72 17.01 -16.12
C LEU A 257 8.43 17.68 -17.45
N ASP A 258 9.34 17.48 -18.39
CA ASP A 258 9.12 17.77 -19.80
C ASP A 258 8.86 16.44 -20.52
N ILE A 259 7.62 16.23 -20.95
CA ILE A 259 7.19 14.99 -21.58
C ILE A 259 8.02 14.67 -22.83
N ASP A 260 8.38 15.67 -23.63
CA ASP A 260 9.12 15.45 -24.87
C ASP A 260 10.59 15.17 -24.58
N ALA A 261 11.19 15.88 -23.62
CA ALA A 261 12.53 15.57 -23.15
C ALA A 261 12.62 14.17 -22.53
N GLN A 262 11.58 13.75 -21.79
CA GLN A 262 11.54 12.43 -21.16
C GLN A 262 11.37 11.31 -22.20
N LYS A 263 10.53 11.49 -23.21
CA LYS A 263 10.45 10.56 -24.35
C LYS A 263 11.79 10.46 -25.09
N ALA A 264 12.50 11.57 -25.26
CA ALA A 264 13.83 11.55 -25.86
C ALA A 264 14.84 10.80 -24.99
N ALA A 265 14.81 11.01 -23.67
CA ALA A 265 15.63 10.28 -22.71
C ALA A 265 15.39 8.75 -22.79
N ASP A 266 14.13 8.33 -22.77
CA ASP A 266 13.76 6.93 -22.89
C ASP A 266 14.26 6.34 -24.23
N ARG A 267 14.10 7.09 -25.33
CA ARG A 267 14.58 6.68 -26.66
C ARG A 267 16.09 6.49 -26.70
N ILE A 268 16.88 7.35 -26.06
CA ILE A 268 18.35 7.24 -26.03
C ILE A 268 18.79 5.90 -25.41
N LEU A 269 18.11 5.45 -24.36
CA LEU A 269 18.45 4.22 -23.65
C LEU A 269 17.89 2.95 -24.32
N ASP A 270 16.71 3.05 -24.93
CA ASP A 270 15.98 1.93 -25.52
C ASP A 270 16.38 1.63 -26.98
N THR A 271 17.09 2.55 -27.64
CA THR A 271 17.48 2.40 -29.05
C THR A 271 18.99 2.32 -29.23
N ASN A 272 19.42 1.94 -30.43
CA ASN A 272 20.83 1.85 -30.80
C ASN A 272 21.44 3.22 -31.17
N ILE A 273 20.91 4.33 -30.65
CA ILE A 273 21.54 5.66 -30.81
C ILE A 273 22.95 5.63 -30.20
N ILE A 274 23.11 4.92 -29.08
CA ILE A 274 24.41 4.63 -28.48
C ILE A 274 24.75 3.17 -28.77
N ASN A 275 25.93 2.91 -29.33
CA ASN A 275 26.41 1.56 -29.52
C ASN A 275 27.07 1.06 -28.22
N TYR A 276 26.33 0.25 -27.47
CA TYR A 276 26.80 -0.27 -26.19
C TYR A 276 27.67 -1.50 -26.35
N PRO A 277 28.72 -1.68 -25.51
CA PRO A 277 29.62 -2.84 -25.63
C PRO A 277 28.95 -4.21 -25.49
N ASN A 278 27.86 -4.30 -24.71
CA ASN A 278 27.02 -5.50 -24.55
C ASN A 278 25.68 -5.14 -23.86
N ASP A 279 24.79 -6.12 -23.76
CA ASP A 279 23.44 -5.96 -23.17
C ASP A 279 23.44 -5.73 -21.65
N LYS A 280 24.54 -6.06 -20.97
CA LYS A 280 24.70 -5.80 -19.54
C LYS A 280 25.13 -4.36 -19.25
N PHE A 281 25.64 -3.63 -20.26
CA PHE A 281 26.12 -2.27 -20.07
C PHE A 281 24.94 -1.31 -19.81
N GLN A 282 25.00 -0.61 -18.68
CA GLN A 282 23.94 0.30 -18.23
C GLN A 282 24.28 1.76 -18.51
N GLY A 283 23.25 2.60 -18.60
CA GLY A 283 23.39 4.04 -18.75
C GLY A 283 22.43 4.77 -17.83
N ALA A 284 22.86 5.91 -17.28
CA ALA A 284 22.02 6.79 -16.50
C ALA A 284 22.44 8.24 -16.74
N PHE A 285 21.47 9.15 -16.79
CA PHE A 285 21.70 10.57 -16.97
C PHE A 285 20.48 11.38 -16.50
N THR A 286 20.73 12.66 -16.22
CA THR A 286 19.71 13.63 -15.82
C THR A 286 19.80 14.83 -16.75
N PHE A 287 18.68 15.20 -17.37
CA PHE A 287 18.57 16.43 -18.15
C PHE A 287 18.05 17.54 -17.24
N MET A 288 18.83 18.62 -17.13
CA MET A 288 18.56 19.72 -16.23
C MET A 288 18.63 21.05 -16.97
N ASP A 289 17.74 21.96 -16.59
CA ASP A 289 17.80 23.36 -17.00
C ASP A 289 18.97 24.06 -16.28
N THR A 290 19.92 24.60 -17.04
CA THR A 290 21.16 25.15 -16.49
C THR A 290 20.98 26.45 -15.71
N LYS A 291 19.86 27.16 -15.89
CA LYS A 291 19.59 28.43 -15.20
C LYS A 291 18.82 28.21 -13.91
N THR A 292 17.89 27.27 -13.91
CA THR A 292 16.96 27.04 -12.79
C THR A 292 17.33 25.83 -11.94
N GLY A 293 18.12 24.89 -12.48
CA GLY A 293 18.39 23.61 -11.83
C GLY A 293 17.24 22.61 -11.94
N GLU A 294 16.16 22.95 -12.66
CA GLU A 294 15.00 22.08 -12.81
C GLU A 294 15.34 20.83 -13.62
N VAL A 295 15.02 19.65 -13.07
CA VAL A 295 15.19 18.38 -13.78
C VAL A 295 14.04 18.20 -14.78
N ARG A 296 14.36 18.15 -16.06
CA ARG A 296 13.37 18.02 -17.15
C ARG A 296 13.09 16.58 -17.52
N ALA A 297 14.10 15.72 -17.43
CA ALA A 297 14.00 14.30 -17.76
C ALA A 297 15.09 13.48 -17.06
N ILE A 298 14.80 12.20 -16.81
CA ILE A 298 15.71 11.23 -16.18
C ILE A 298 15.77 9.96 -17.02
N GLY A 299 16.98 9.57 -17.42
CA GLY A 299 17.27 8.26 -18.01
C GLY A 299 17.98 7.38 -17.00
N SER A 300 17.50 6.15 -16.77
CA SER A 300 18.02 5.29 -15.70
C SER A 300 17.88 3.81 -16.04
N GLY A 301 19.00 3.18 -16.41
CA GLY A 301 19.08 1.75 -16.72
C GLY A 301 18.58 1.36 -18.11
N ARG A 302 18.94 0.16 -18.56
CA ARG A 302 18.60 -0.43 -19.86
C ARG A 302 18.13 -1.88 -19.70
N GLY A 303 17.27 -2.34 -20.62
CA GLY A 303 16.76 -3.71 -20.62
C GLY A 303 16.05 -4.06 -19.31
N GLU A 304 16.40 -5.21 -18.73
CA GLU A 304 15.82 -5.68 -17.46
C GLU A 304 16.18 -4.80 -16.25
N ASN A 305 17.20 -3.94 -16.36
CA ASN A 305 17.64 -3.03 -15.29
C ASN A 305 17.06 -1.62 -15.44
N LYS A 306 16.13 -1.40 -16.38
CA LYS A 306 15.46 -0.12 -16.54
C LYS A 306 14.72 0.23 -15.24
N ALA A 307 14.86 1.48 -14.80
CA ALA A 307 14.24 1.92 -13.56
C ALA A 307 12.73 1.68 -13.60
N VAL A 308 12.26 0.97 -12.59
CA VAL A 308 10.84 0.79 -12.30
C VAL A 308 10.46 1.70 -11.14
N PHE A 309 9.18 2.05 -11.05
CA PHE A 309 8.67 2.85 -9.96
C PHE A 309 8.94 2.19 -8.60
N LYS A 310 9.53 2.94 -7.65
CA LYS A 310 9.99 2.44 -6.34
C LYS A 310 11.02 1.30 -6.43
N GLY A 311 11.70 1.17 -7.56
CA GLY A 311 12.80 0.24 -7.76
C GLY A 311 14.16 0.91 -7.67
N HIS A 312 15.15 0.22 -8.23
CA HIS A 312 16.49 0.75 -8.40
C HIS A 312 16.50 1.85 -9.46
N ASN A 313 17.02 3.02 -9.11
CA ASN A 313 17.10 4.19 -9.98
C ASN A 313 18.53 4.74 -9.99
N MET A 314 19.32 4.23 -10.92
CA MET A 314 20.74 4.56 -11.11
C MET A 314 21.06 6.04 -11.26
N ALA A 315 20.12 6.86 -11.72
CA ALA A 315 20.33 8.29 -11.97
C ALA A 315 20.31 9.14 -10.69
N ILE A 316 19.67 8.65 -9.62
CA ILE A 316 19.50 9.39 -8.36
C ILE A 316 20.13 8.68 -7.15
N GLU A 317 20.55 7.43 -7.31
CA GLU A 317 21.27 6.69 -6.28
C GLU A 317 22.77 7.03 -6.34
N LEU A 318 23.34 7.40 -5.18
CA LEU A 318 24.73 7.86 -5.03
C LEU A 318 25.67 6.71 -4.62
N ASP A 319 25.64 5.60 -5.36
CA ASP A 319 26.42 4.39 -5.06
C ASP A 319 27.68 4.23 -5.93
N ARG A 320 28.07 5.28 -6.68
CA ARG A 320 29.21 5.26 -7.61
C ARG A 320 30.24 6.35 -7.34
N ALA A 321 31.51 6.04 -7.59
CA ALA A 321 32.59 7.01 -7.53
C ALA A 321 32.51 7.99 -8.71
N ALA A 322 32.57 9.30 -8.43
CA ALA A 322 32.55 10.34 -9.45
C ALA A 322 33.82 10.40 -10.31
N GLY A 323 34.93 9.84 -9.83
CA GLY A 323 36.22 9.85 -10.53
C GLY A 323 36.70 11.28 -10.83
N SER A 324 37.28 11.49 -12.01
CA SER A 324 37.83 12.80 -12.40
C SER A 324 36.79 13.88 -12.70
N THR A 325 35.49 13.54 -12.77
CA THR A 325 34.42 14.53 -13.02
C THR A 325 34.27 15.55 -11.89
N MET A 326 34.82 15.24 -10.71
CA MET A 326 34.77 16.09 -9.53
C MET A 326 35.86 17.18 -9.49
N LYS A 327 36.88 17.09 -10.35
CA LYS A 327 38.03 18.01 -10.36
C LYS A 327 37.66 19.48 -10.54
N PRO A 328 36.73 19.87 -11.44
CA PRO A 328 36.32 21.27 -11.56
C PRO A 328 35.80 21.88 -10.25
N ILE A 329 35.17 21.08 -9.38
CA ILE A 329 34.57 21.57 -8.14
C ILE A 329 35.60 21.70 -7.01
N PHE A 330 36.55 20.77 -6.90
CA PHE A 330 37.46 20.68 -5.75
C PHE A 330 38.90 21.12 -6.04
N ASP A 331 39.32 21.21 -7.31
CA ASP A 331 40.66 21.60 -7.73
C ASP A 331 40.63 22.94 -8.48
N TYR A 332 40.02 22.97 -9.67
CA TYR A 332 40.10 24.15 -10.55
C TYR A 332 39.20 25.33 -10.14
N GLY A 333 38.03 25.06 -9.57
CA GLY A 333 37.10 26.11 -9.14
C GLY A 333 37.58 26.89 -7.90
N PRO A 334 38.18 26.22 -6.90
CA PRO A 334 38.73 26.91 -5.72
C PRO A 334 40.07 27.63 -5.94
N ALA A 335 40.83 27.26 -6.98
CA ALA A 335 42.17 27.80 -7.26
C ALA A 335 42.16 29.20 -7.88
#